data_AF-A0A0E9MAN4-F1
#
_entry.id   AF-A0A0E9MAN4-F1
#
_cell.length_a   1.000
_cell.length_b   1.000
_cell.length_c   1.000
_cell.angle_alpha   90.00
_cell.angle_beta   90.00
_cell.angle_gamma   90.00
#
_symmetry.space_group_name_H-M   'P 1'
#
loop_
_entity.id
_entity.type
_entity.pdbx_description
1 polymer ?
#
loop_
_entity_poly.entity_id
_entity_poly.type
_entity_poly.pdbx_seq_one_letter_code
_entity_poly.pdbx_strand_id
1 'polypeptide(L)'
;MHKRSVNLFILAFALQLQSFTANALERFAVTESELALMPAYCQAKQGKDRGNRAINDQFRGIYGDQNWLNQHHYCDALKFIIRANRNLGNKAELRYNLEQAQKGIEHMLASEQTPDWILRPEAHVHLGKLYLRMIHLGKGSEGKAIQNFEQAILIQPNYEPAYSALSDFFADKGLKQKAFDVIEEGLKHSPDSKMLLRRFKELGGKTPPAPLVVTQPTAPVEAINSPVKQEPPQLGRATNSSPSEAPASSTPETSQKQTTQPKIGSPSNPWCRFCTDIEDKLPVENK
;
A
#
# COMPACT_ATOMS: atom_id res chain seq x y z
N MET A 1 61.91 0.31 10.71
CA MET A 1 60.86 -0.19 9.78
C MET A 1 59.44 -0.24 10.39
N HIS A 2 59.10 0.59 11.40
CA HIS A 2 57.77 0.53 12.05
C HIS A 2 56.80 1.68 11.73
N LYS A 3 57.24 2.75 11.02
CA LYS A 3 56.37 3.91 10.72
C LYS A 3 55.53 3.77 9.45
N ARG A 4 55.83 2.84 8.55
CA ARG A 4 55.08 2.66 7.28
C ARG A 4 53.81 1.80 7.43
N SER A 5 53.76 0.94 8.45
CA SER A 5 52.64 0.02 8.68
C SER A 5 51.42 0.71 9.31
N VAL A 6 51.63 1.74 10.14
CA VAL A 6 50.54 2.46 10.83
C VAL A 6 49.72 3.32 9.86
N ASN A 7 50.35 3.92 8.84
CA ASN A 7 49.64 4.75 7.85
C ASN A 7 48.72 3.94 6.92
N LEU A 8 49.04 2.66 6.65
CA LEU A 8 48.18 1.82 5.81
C LEU A 8 46.89 1.40 6.52
N PHE A 9 46.95 1.15 7.83
CA PHE A 9 45.77 0.79 8.63
C PHE A 9 44.80 1.96 8.83
N ILE A 10 45.30 3.19 8.96
CA ILE A 10 44.45 4.39 9.09
C ILE A 10 43.70 4.69 7.78
N LEU A 11 44.34 4.50 6.62
CA LEU A 11 43.72 4.68 5.29
C LEU A 11 42.65 3.62 4.98
N ALA A 12 42.86 2.37 5.38
CA ALA A 12 41.87 1.30 5.18
C ALA A 12 40.61 1.49 6.06
N PHE A 13 40.77 2.00 7.29
CA PHE A 13 39.64 2.28 8.18
C PHE A 13 38.81 3.48 7.70
N ALA A 14 39.46 4.51 7.14
CA ALA A 14 38.79 5.67 6.55
C ALA A 14 37.96 5.31 5.29
N LEU A 15 38.44 4.38 4.45
CA LEU A 15 37.72 3.93 3.25
C LEU A 15 36.46 3.09 3.57
N GLN A 16 36.51 2.31 4.66
CA GLN A 16 35.35 1.56 5.15
C GLN A 16 34.28 2.48 5.73
N LEU A 17 34.66 3.52 6.49
CA LEU A 17 33.72 4.52 7.01
C LEU A 17 32.99 5.29 5.88
N GLN A 18 33.65 5.60 4.77
CA GLN A 18 33.02 6.28 3.62
C GLN A 18 31.93 5.43 2.96
N SER A 19 32.13 4.11 2.85
CA SER A 19 31.18 3.21 2.17
C SER A 19 29.92 2.92 2.99
N PHE A 20 29.97 2.96 4.32
CA PHE A 20 28.76 2.86 5.16
C PHE A 20 27.85 4.09 5.06
N THR A 21 28.41 5.29 4.94
CA THR A 21 27.61 6.54 4.88
C THR A 21 26.83 6.69 3.56
N ALA A 22 27.41 6.28 2.43
CA ALA A 22 26.76 6.36 1.12
C ALA A 22 25.51 5.48 1.03
N ASN A 23 25.58 4.24 1.52
CA ASN A 23 24.45 3.30 1.53
C ASN A 23 23.27 3.78 2.40
N ALA A 24 23.55 4.50 3.50
CA ALA A 24 22.51 5.01 4.38
C ALA A 24 21.73 6.16 3.72
N LEU A 25 22.42 7.09 3.04
CA LEU A 25 21.78 8.21 2.32
C LEU A 25 20.91 7.72 1.16
N GLU A 26 21.34 6.69 0.42
CA GLU A 26 20.61 6.13 -0.71
C GLU A 26 19.25 5.54 -0.30
N ARG A 27 19.18 4.94 0.90
CA ARG A 27 17.91 4.38 1.42
C ARG A 27 16.85 5.44 1.70
N PHE A 28 17.23 6.68 2.01
CA PHE A 28 16.26 7.73 2.31
C PHE A 28 15.93 8.60 1.09
N ALA A 29 16.90 8.83 0.19
CA ALA A 29 16.69 9.60 -1.02
C ALA A 29 15.62 8.98 -1.93
N VAL A 30 14.86 9.83 -2.64
CA VAL A 30 13.88 9.42 -3.65
C VAL A 30 14.51 9.62 -5.02
N THR A 31 14.52 8.59 -5.86
CA THR A 31 15.02 8.71 -7.23
C THR A 31 13.96 9.32 -8.15
N GLU A 32 14.37 9.96 -9.25
CA GLU A 32 13.43 10.49 -10.26
C GLU A 32 12.50 9.40 -10.80
N SER A 33 13.02 8.19 -11.01
CA SER A 33 12.25 7.03 -11.48
C SER A 33 11.19 6.56 -10.49
N GLU A 34 11.39 6.78 -9.19
CA GLU A 34 10.41 6.47 -8.15
C GLU A 34 9.39 7.59 -8.06
N LEU A 35 9.85 8.83 -8.09
CA LEU A 35 9.00 10.02 -8.03
C LEU A 35 7.99 10.06 -9.18
N ALA A 36 8.40 9.66 -10.38
CA ALA A 36 7.54 9.58 -11.56
C ALA A 36 6.38 8.56 -11.43
N LEU A 37 6.47 7.63 -10.47
CA LEU A 37 5.40 6.66 -10.17
C LEU A 37 4.51 7.11 -9.00
N MET A 38 4.79 8.26 -8.40
CA MET A 38 4.02 8.77 -7.27
C MET A 38 2.99 9.81 -7.71
N PRO A 39 1.88 9.96 -6.96
CA PRO A 39 0.94 11.06 -7.16
C PRO A 39 1.58 12.44 -7.02
N ALA A 40 0.94 13.44 -7.64
CA ALA A 40 1.39 14.83 -7.68
C ALA A 40 1.74 15.42 -6.30
N TYR A 41 0.97 15.08 -5.26
CA TYR A 41 1.24 15.55 -3.90
C TYR A 41 2.60 15.04 -3.37
N CYS A 42 3.02 13.83 -3.73
CA CYS A 42 4.35 13.34 -3.36
C CYS A 42 5.45 13.87 -4.26
N GLN A 43 5.16 14.10 -5.53
CA GLN A 43 6.08 14.79 -6.43
C GLN A 43 6.45 16.18 -5.89
N ALA A 44 5.45 16.93 -5.42
CA ALA A 44 5.66 18.22 -4.77
C ALA A 44 6.36 18.11 -3.42
N LYS A 45 6.02 17.09 -2.60
CA LYS A 45 6.58 16.92 -1.26
C LYS A 45 8.04 16.48 -1.25
N GLN A 46 8.46 15.67 -2.22
CA GLN A 46 9.75 14.97 -2.22
C GLN A 46 10.63 15.25 -3.45
N GLY A 47 10.09 15.89 -4.49
CA GLY A 47 10.78 16.16 -5.74
C GLY A 47 11.47 17.52 -5.81
N LYS A 48 11.66 18.00 -7.05
CA LYS A 48 12.31 19.29 -7.36
C LYS A 48 11.61 20.50 -6.73
N ASP A 49 10.30 20.39 -6.51
CA ASP A 49 9.46 21.46 -5.95
C ASP A 49 9.42 21.44 -4.42
N ARG A 50 10.18 20.55 -3.79
CA ARG A 50 10.25 20.44 -2.33
C ARG A 50 10.69 21.78 -1.73
N GLY A 51 9.86 22.30 -0.83
CA GLY A 51 10.11 23.58 -0.16
C GLY A 51 9.66 24.82 -0.94
N ASN A 52 9.16 24.65 -2.17
CA ASN A 52 8.53 25.75 -2.91
C ASN A 52 7.30 26.26 -2.14
N ARG A 53 7.30 27.54 -1.77
CA ARG A 53 6.24 28.15 -0.94
C ARG A 53 4.88 28.11 -1.64
N ALA A 54 4.80 28.59 -2.88
CA ALA A 54 3.52 28.69 -3.59
C ALA A 54 2.87 27.31 -3.80
N ILE A 55 3.66 26.31 -4.17
CA ILE A 55 3.19 24.93 -4.33
C ILE A 55 2.77 24.34 -2.98
N ASN A 56 3.55 24.56 -1.92
CA ASN A 56 3.18 24.10 -0.59
C ASN A 56 1.87 24.73 -0.10
N ASP A 57 1.63 26.01 -0.38
CA ASP A 57 0.42 26.71 0.04
C ASP A 57 -0.82 26.15 -0.68
N GLN A 58 -0.70 25.73 -1.94
CA GLN A 58 -1.77 25.01 -2.65
C GLN A 58 -2.13 23.70 -1.93
N PHE A 59 -1.14 22.87 -1.61
CA PHE A 59 -1.40 21.59 -0.94
C PHE A 59 -1.86 21.75 0.52
N ARG A 60 -1.42 22.78 1.23
CA ARG A 60 -1.97 23.15 2.55
C ARG A 60 -3.45 23.51 2.47
N GLY A 61 -3.88 24.20 1.41
CA GLY A 61 -5.29 24.50 1.19
C GLY A 61 -6.17 23.26 0.99
N ILE A 62 -5.60 22.16 0.48
CA ILE A 62 -6.33 20.90 0.24
C ILE A 62 -6.28 19.98 1.46
N TYR A 63 -5.08 19.79 2.02
CA TYR A 63 -4.87 18.79 3.06
C TYR A 63 -5.00 19.39 4.47
N GLY A 64 -4.79 20.69 4.65
CA GLY A 64 -4.59 21.33 5.93
C GLY A 64 -3.11 21.33 6.35
N ASP A 65 -2.72 22.28 7.19
CA ASP A 65 -1.31 22.52 7.54
C ASP A 65 -0.63 21.32 8.21
N GLN A 66 -1.28 20.73 9.22
CA GLN A 66 -0.72 19.59 9.97
C GLN A 66 -0.65 18.32 9.13
N ASN A 67 -1.69 18.05 8.35
CA ASN A 67 -1.73 16.94 7.41
C ASN A 67 -0.65 17.10 6.35
N TRP A 68 -0.54 18.28 5.73
CA TRP A 68 0.51 18.52 4.74
C TRP A 68 1.89 18.39 5.35
N LEU A 69 2.15 18.98 6.53
CA LEU A 69 3.44 18.88 7.22
C LEU A 69 3.89 17.42 7.36
N ASN A 70 2.98 16.57 7.86
CA ASN A 70 3.22 15.15 8.13
C ASN A 70 3.10 14.24 6.90
N GLN A 71 2.54 14.71 5.78
CA GLN A 71 2.34 13.97 4.53
C GLN A 71 3.59 13.25 4.00
N HIS A 72 4.79 13.73 4.36
CA HIS A 72 6.04 13.08 3.95
C HIS A 72 6.14 11.63 4.45
N HIS A 73 5.55 11.27 5.60
CA HIS A 73 5.50 9.89 6.09
C HIS A 73 4.74 8.97 5.13
N TYR A 74 3.61 9.45 4.58
CA TYR A 74 2.86 8.69 3.59
C TYR A 74 3.59 8.61 2.25
N CYS A 75 4.18 9.71 1.78
CA CYS A 75 4.97 9.69 0.55
C CYS A 75 6.20 8.77 0.66
N ASP A 76 6.86 8.75 1.81
CA ASP A 76 7.91 7.77 2.08
C ASP A 76 7.37 6.34 2.05
N ALA A 77 6.17 6.10 2.58
CA ALA A 77 5.55 4.78 2.48
C ALA A 77 5.29 4.36 1.02
N LEU A 78 4.78 5.26 0.17
CA LEU A 78 4.55 4.98 -1.25
C LEU A 78 5.87 4.68 -1.99
N LYS A 79 6.95 5.41 -1.68
CA LYS A 79 8.31 5.08 -2.15
C LYS A 79 8.71 3.65 -1.79
N PHE A 80 8.52 3.26 -0.54
CA PHE A 80 8.85 1.91 -0.10
C PHE A 80 7.97 0.84 -0.75
N ILE A 81 6.70 1.13 -1.04
CA ILE A 81 5.83 0.24 -1.85
C ILE A 81 6.41 0.06 -3.26
N ILE A 82 6.82 1.15 -3.92
CA ILE A 82 7.44 1.11 -5.25
C ILE A 82 8.70 0.25 -5.22
N ARG A 83 9.57 0.42 -4.21
CA ARG A 83 10.78 -0.40 -4.04
C ARG A 83 10.47 -1.86 -3.79
N ALA A 84 9.50 -2.16 -2.94
CA ALA A 84 9.03 -3.52 -2.69
C ALA A 84 8.53 -4.20 -3.97
N ASN A 85 7.90 -3.44 -4.89
CA ASN A 85 7.45 -3.97 -6.18
C ASN A 85 8.59 -4.25 -7.16
N ARG A 86 9.70 -3.51 -7.08
CA ARG A 86 10.90 -3.71 -7.91
C ARG A 86 11.80 -4.84 -7.39
N ASN A 87 11.81 -5.07 -6.08
CA ASN A 87 12.77 -5.96 -5.41
C ASN A 87 12.23 -7.38 -5.09
N LEU A 88 11.37 -7.95 -5.95
CA LEU A 88 10.75 -9.26 -5.68
C LEU A 88 11.76 -10.43 -5.55
N GLY A 89 12.93 -10.32 -6.21
CA GLY A 89 13.98 -11.34 -6.13
C GLY A 89 14.87 -11.27 -4.89
N ASN A 90 14.85 -10.15 -4.15
CA ASN A 90 15.65 -9.97 -2.94
C ASN A 90 14.74 -9.93 -1.70
N LYS A 91 14.65 -11.07 -1.00
CA LYS A 91 13.75 -11.22 0.17
C LYS A 91 14.05 -10.25 1.31
N ALA A 92 15.32 -9.91 1.54
CA ALA A 92 15.71 -9.02 2.63
C ALA A 92 15.25 -7.58 2.34
N GLU A 93 15.50 -7.11 1.11
CA GLU A 93 15.03 -5.79 0.67
C GLU A 93 13.50 -5.74 0.56
N LEU A 94 12.86 -6.80 0.06
CA LEU A 94 11.39 -6.88 0.05
C LEU A 94 10.82 -6.72 1.46
N ARG A 95 11.34 -7.48 2.44
CA ARG A 95 10.90 -7.37 3.84
C ARG A 95 11.09 -5.96 4.38
N TYR A 96 12.29 -5.41 4.25
CA TYR A 96 12.61 -4.07 4.74
C TYR A 96 11.67 -3.01 4.16
N ASN A 97 11.48 -3.01 2.84
CA ASN A 97 10.63 -2.05 2.16
C ASN A 97 9.16 -2.19 2.58
N LEU A 98 8.63 -3.41 2.73
CA LEU A 98 7.26 -3.61 3.23
C LEU A 98 7.08 -3.12 4.67
N GLU A 99 8.05 -3.38 5.55
CA GLU A 99 8.02 -2.91 6.94
C GLU A 99 8.10 -1.38 7.04
N GLN A 100 8.94 -0.72 6.23
CA GLN A 100 9.00 0.74 6.21
C GLN A 100 7.72 1.37 5.64
N ALA A 101 7.14 0.77 4.59
CA ALA A 101 5.86 1.20 4.05
C ALA A 101 4.75 1.11 5.11
N GLN A 102 4.65 -0.03 5.80
CA GLN A 102 3.66 -0.24 6.85
C GLN A 102 3.81 0.83 7.94
N LYS A 103 5.03 1.06 8.44
CA LYS A 103 5.32 2.04 9.49
C LYS A 103 4.90 3.47 9.10
N GLY A 104 5.20 3.91 7.87
CA GLY A 104 4.85 5.25 7.41
C GLY A 104 3.34 5.47 7.32
N ILE A 105 2.59 4.47 6.87
CA ILE A 105 1.13 4.53 6.82
C ILE A 105 0.52 4.51 8.23
N GLU A 106 0.95 3.58 9.08
CA GLU A 106 0.46 3.48 10.46
C GLU A 106 0.73 4.76 11.25
N HIS A 107 1.86 5.42 11.02
CA HIS A 107 2.16 6.71 11.64
C HIS A 107 1.10 7.78 11.31
N MET A 108 0.71 7.91 10.04
CA MET A 108 -0.32 8.88 9.63
C MET A 108 -1.70 8.52 10.17
N LEU A 109 -2.06 7.24 10.18
CA LEU A 109 -3.37 6.79 10.66
C LEU A 109 -3.53 6.93 12.18
N ALA A 110 -2.45 6.71 12.94
CA ALA A 110 -2.45 6.75 14.41
C ALA A 110 -2.14 8.14 15.00
N SER A 111 -1.67 9.10 14.21
CA SER A 111 -1.29 10.42 14.71
C SER A 111 -2.50 11.28 15.08
N GLU A 112 -2.47 11.86 16.28
CA GLU A 112 -3.45 12.84 16.75
C GLU A 112 -3.35 14.19 16.00
N GLN A 113 -2.25 14.42 15.28
CA GLN A 113 -2.04 15.65 14.50
C GLN A 113 -2.76 15.61 13.14
N THR A 114 -3.16 14.42 12.69
CA THR A 114 -3.76 14.20 11.36
C THR A 114 -5.10 13.45 11.42
N PRO A 115 -6.04 13.82 12.31
CA PRO A 115 -7.28 13.08 12.53
C PRO A 115 -8.25 13.15 11.34
N ASP A 116 -8.18 14.21 10.55
CA ASP A 116 -9.06 14.55 9.43
C ASP A 116 -8.39 14.37 8.05
N TRP A 117 -7.22 13.71 8.02
CA TRP A 117 -6.45 13.53 6.80
C TRP A 117 -7.26 12.84 5.68
N ILE A 118 -7.52 13.56 4.59
CA ILE A 118 -8.43 13.13 3.51
C ILE A 118 -8.01 11.82 2.81
N LEU A 119 -6.72 11.45 2.87
CA LEU A 119 -6.21 10.22 2.26
C LEU A 119 -6.33 9.00 3.17
N ARG A 120 -7.02 9.08 4.32
CA ARG A 120 -7.27 7.95 5.22
C ARG A 120 -7.86 6.72 4.52
N PRO A 121 -8.89 6.81 3.65
CA PRO A 121 -9.40 5.65 2.91
C PRO A 121 -8.33 5.01 2.02
N GLU A 122 -7.55 5.82 1.30
CA GLU A 122 -6.43 5.35 0.48
C GLU A 122 -5.39 4.62 1.33
N ALA A 123 -4.95 5.25 2.41
CA ALA A 123 -3.98 4.71 3.35
C ALA A 123 -4.41 3.35 3.93
N HIS A 124 -5.68 3.20 4.31
CA HIS A 124 -6.22 1.93 4.74
C HIS A 124 -6.18 0.87 3.62
N VAL A 125 -6.52 1.20 2.38
CA VAL A 125 -6.39 0.26 1.25
C VAL A 125 -4.94 -0.18 1.04
N HIS A 126 -3.97 0.73 1.10
CA HIS A 126 -2.55 0.36 0.99
C HIS A 126 -2.10 -0.50 2.17
N LEU A 127 -2.51 -0.17 3.39
CA LEU A 127 -2.16 -0.94 4.59
C LEU A 127 -2.75 -2.35 4.53
N GLY A 128 -3.98 -2.51 4.06
CA GLY A 128 -4.59 -3.82 3.86
C GLY A 128 -3.82 -4.66 2.83
N LYS A 129 -3.41 -4.06 1.70
CA LYS A 129 -2.56 -4.74 0.70
C LYS A 129 -1.19 -5.12 1.25
N LEU A 130 -0.57 -4.26 2.08
CA LEU A 130 0.69 -4.59 2.75
C LEU A 130 0.54 -5.80 3.68
N TYR A 131 -0.53 -5.85 4.47
CA TYR A 131 -0.81 -7.00 5.33
C TYR A 131 -0.93 -8.30 4.55
N LEU A 132 -1.55 -8.30 3.36
CA LEU A 132 -1.58 -9.49 2.50
C LEU A 132 -0.18 -9.86 1.98
N ARG A 133 0.59 -8.87 1.52
CA ARG A 133 1.94 -9.09 0.98
C ARG A 133 2.90 -9.63 2.04
N MET A 134 2.72 -9.29 3.30
CA MET A 134 3.60 -9.69 4.40
C MET A 134 3.28 -11.06 5.02
N ILE A 135 2.24 -11.78 4.53
CA ILE A 135 1.84 -13.09 5.07
C ILE A 135 3.00 -14.09 5.04
N HIS A 136 3.67 -14.22 3.90
CA HIS A 136 4.81 -15.14 3.73
C HIS A 136 6.05 -14.76 4.56
N LEU A 137 6.04 -13.56 5.16
CA LEU A 137 7.08 -13.08 6.06
C LEU A 137 6.75 -13.31 7.55
N GLY A 138 5.57 -13.88 7.86
CA GLY A 138 5.09 -14.05 9.24
C GLY A 138 4.69 -12.74 9.93
N LYS A 139 4.51 -11.66 9.15
CA LYS A 139 4.14 -10.32 9.64
C LYS A 139 2.80 -9.81 9.11
N GLY A 140 2.25 -10.50 8.10
CA GLY A 140 0.96 -10.21 7.51
C GLY A 140 -0.22 -10.86 8.24
N SER A 141 -1.43 -10.44 7.89
CA SER A 141 -2.67 -11.02 8.40
C SER A 141 -3.83 -10.72 7.45
N GLU A 142 -4.56 -11.76 7.03
CA GLU A 142 -5.76 -11.61 6.21
C GLU A 142 -6.87 -10.86 6.96
N GLY A 143 -7.04 -11.17 8.25
CA GLY A 143 -8.01 -10.46 9.10
C GLY A 143 -7.70 -8.96 9.18
N LYS A 144 -6.42 -8.59 9.38
CA LYS A 144 -6.03 -7.17 9.36
C LYS A 144 -6.21 -6.53 7.98
N ALA A 145 -6.00 -7.28 6.91
CA ALA A 145 -6.22 -6.78 5.55
C ALA A 145 -7.70 -6.44 5.31
N ILE A 146 -8.60 -7.36 5.63
CA ILE A 146 -10.05 -7.18 5.54
C ILE A 146 -10.49 -5.99 6.39
N GLN A 147 -10.08 -5.94 7.66
CA GLN A 147 -10.40 -4.83 8.56
C GLN A 147 -9.99 -3.48 7.96
N ASN A 148 -8.82 -3.39 7.34
CA ASN A 148 -8.39 -2.15 6.70
C ASN A 148 -9.25 -1.79 5.48
N PHE A 149 -9.62 -2.74 4.63
CA PHE A 149 -10.54 -2.46 3.52
C PHE A 149 -11.92 -2.00 4.03
N GLU A 150 -12.43 -2.63 5.09
CA GLU A 150 -13.68 -2.24 5.74
C GLU A 150 -13.59 -0.85 6.38
N GLN A 151 -12.46 -0.48 7.00
CA GLN A 151 -12.25 0.87 7.52
C GLN A 151 -12.28 1.92 6.41
N ALA A 152 -11.67 1.64 5.25
CA ALA A 152 -11.74 2.55 4.11
C ALA A 152 -13.19 2.76 3.62
N ILE A 153 -13.97 1.68 3.55
CA ILE A 153 -15.41 1.73 3.22
C ILE A 153 -16.19 2.52 4.28
N LEU A 154 -15.90 2.32 5.55
CA LEU A 154 -16.58 3.02 6.65
C LEU A 154 -16.34 4.53 6.61
N ILE A 155 -15.09 4.94 6.35
CA ILE A 155 -14.71 6.36 6.28
C ILE A 155 -15.32 7.02 5.05
N GLN A 156 -15.30 6.32 3.91
CA GLN A 156 -15.83 6.83 2.65
C GLN A 156 -16.56 5.71 1.89
N PRO A 157 -17.89 5.61 2.03
CA PRO A 157 -18.69 4.54 1.42
C PRO A 157 -18.68 4.53 -0.12
N ASN A 158 -18.35 5.64 -0.76
CA ASN A 158 -18.16 5.70 -2.20
C ASN A 158 -16.71 5.52 -2.64
N TYR A 159 -15.80 5.07 -1.75
CA TYR A 159 -14.40 4.86 -2.08
C TYR A 159 -14.19 3.50 -2.77
N GLU A 160 -14.31 3.52 -4.09
CA GLU A 160 -14.33 2.31 -4.93
C GLU A 160 -13.08 1.42 -4.82
N PRO A 161 -11.85 1.95 -4.60
CA PRO A 161 -10.67 1.12 -4.44
C PRO A 161 -10.76 0.13 -3.28
N ALA A 162 -11.52 0.44 -2.22
CA ALA A 162 -11.68 -0.46 -1.08
C ALA A 162 -12.55 -1.68 -1.42
N TYR A 163 -13.68 -1.47 -2.09
CA TYR A 163 -14.52 -2.55 -2.60
C TYR A 163 -13.78 -3.43 -3.60
N SER A 164 -13.02 -2.82 -4.53
CA SER A 164 -12.22 -3.59 -5.48
C SER A 164 -11.16 -4.43 -4.77
N ALA A 165 -10.48 -3.89 -3.76
CA ALA A 165 -9.45 -4.62 -3.02
C ALA A 165 -10.03 -5.78 -2.19
N LEU A 166 -11.16 -5.57 -1.53
CA LEU A 166 -11.85 -6.60 -0.75
C LEU A 166 -12.44 -7.69 -1.66
N SER A 167 -13.02 -7.31 -2.80
CA SER A 167 -13.49 -8.25 -3.82
C SER A 167 -12.34 -9.08 -4.40
N ASP A 168 -11.22 -8.43 -4.79
CA ASP A 168 -10.06 -9.14 -5.33
C ASP A 168 -9.52 -10.15 -4.29
N PHE A 169 -9.47 -9.77 -3.00
CA PHE A 169 -9.11 -10.71 -1.92
C PHE A 169 -10.01 -11.95 -1.88
N PHE A 170 -11.34 -11.78 -1.89
CA PHE A 170 -12.26 -12.92 -1.87
C PHE A 170 -12.20 -13.76 -3.16
N ALA A 171 -12.02 -13.11 -4.31
CA ALA A 171 -11.88 -13.80 -5.60
C ALA A 171 -10.61 -14.67 -5.63
N ASP A 172 -9.48 -14.15 -5.13
CA ASP A 172 -8.20 -14.88 -5.03
C ASP A 172 -8.29 -16.07 -4.06
N LYS A 173 -9.23 -16.03 -3.10
CA LYS A 173 -9.58 -17.15 -2.21
C LYS A 173 -10.56 -18.16 -2.83
N GLY A 174 -10.97 -17.96 -4.07
CA GLY A 174 -12.01 -18.77 -4.73
C GLY A 174 -13.42 -18.52 -4.20
N LEU A 175 -13.62 -17.53 -3.32
CA LEU A 175 -14.91 -17.17 -2.74
C LEU A 175 -15.65 -16.20 -3.67
N LYS A 176 -15.95 -16.66 -4.90
CA LYS A 176 -16.53 -15.83 -5.97
C LYS A 176 -17.82 -15.13 -5.57
N GLN A 177 -18.70 -15.80 -4.83
CA GLN A 177 -19.95 -15.18 -4.37
C GLN A 177 -19.68 -14.00 -3.44
N LYS A 178 -18.78 -14.15 -2.46
CA LYS A 178 -18.42 -13.04 -1.56
C LYS A 178 -17.79 -11.87 -2.32
N ALA A 179 -16.94 -12.16 -3.30
CA ALA A 179 -16.38 -11.13 -4.17
C ALA A 179 -17.48 -10.37 -4.92
N PHE A 180 -18.45 -11.10 -5.47
CA PHE A 180 -19.62 -10.52 -6.15
C PHE A 180 -20.43 -9.63 -5.22
N ASP A 181 -20.78 -10.12 -4.02
CA ASP A 181 -21.57 -9.38 -3.03
C ASP A 181 -20.89 -8.06 -2.65
N VAL A 182 -19.56 -8.06 -2.50
CA VAL A 182 -18.78 -6.83 -2.21
C VAL A 182 -18.85 -5.82 -3.36
N ILE A 183 -18.73 -6.26 -4.61
CA ILE A 183 -18.83 -5.36 -5.76
C ILE A 183 -20.25 -4.84 -5.93
N GLU A 184 -21.25 -5.68 -5.71
CA GLU A 184 -22.65 -5.26 -5.74
C GLU A 184 -22.89 -4.18 -4.69
N GLU A 185 -22.42 -4.36 -3.45
CA GLU A 185 -22.52 -3.32 -2.43
C GLU A 185 -21.82 -2.01 -2.85
N GLY A 186 -20.59 -2.09 -3.37
CA GLY A 186 -19.87 -0.90 -3.85
C GLY A 186 -20.60 -0.14 -4.96
N LEU A 187 -21.28 -0.85 -5.87
CA LEU A 187 -22.09 -0.24 -6.93
C LEU A 187 -23.34 0.47 -6.41
N LYS A 188 -23.85 0.10 -5.25
CA LYS A 188 -24.96 0.86 -4.65
C LYS A 188 -24.51 2.26 -4.20
N HIS A 189 -23.25 2.40 -3.75
CA HIS A 189 -22.67 3.69 -3.37
C HIS A 189 -22.09 4.46 -4.56
N SER A 190 -21.59 3.75 -5.57
CA SER A 190 -20.92 4.33 -6.75
C SER A 190 -21.42 3.68 -8.05
N PRO A 191 -22.68 3.95 -8.46
CA PRO A 191 -23.34 3.22 -9.56
C PRO A 191 -22.67 3.39 -10.92
N ASP A 192 -22.00 4.52 -11.14
CA ASP A 192 -21.33 4.85 -12.40
C ASP A 192 -19.84 4.48 -12.41
N SER A 193 -19.35 3.81 -11.36
CA SER A 193 -17.95 3.44 -11.24
C SER A 193 -17.55 2.42 -12.31
N LYS A 194 -16.80 2.87 -13.32
CA LYS A 194 -16.28 2.01 -14.40
C LYS A 194 -15.47 0.84 -13.84
N MET A 195 -14.69 1.07 -12.78
CA MET A 195 -13.89 0.04 -12.14
C MET A 195 -14.77 -1.06 -11.52
N LEU A 196 -15.79 -0.69 -10.75
CA LEU A 196 -16.68 -1.64 -10.11
C LEU A 196 -17.59 -2.34 -11.14
N LEU A 197 -18.09 -1.62 -12.14
CA LEU A 197 -18.89 -2.19 -13.23
C LEU A 197 -18.09 -3.23 -14.03
N ARG A 198 -16.79 -2.99 -14.26
CA ARG A 198 -15.91 -3.99 -14.89
C ARG A 198 -15.81 -5.25 -14.04
N ARG A 199 -15.51 -5.11 -12.73
CA ARG A 199 -15.44 -6.24 -11.79
C ARG A 199 -16.75 -7.00 -11.67
N PHE A 200 -17.87 -6.29 -11.65
CA PHE A 200 -19.21 -6.87 -11.58
C PHE A 200 -19.47 -7.80 -12.77
N LYS A 201 -19.14 -7.35 -13.98
CA LYS A 201 -19.25 -8.17 -15.20
C LYS A 201 -18.30 -9.38 -15.17
N GLU A 202 -17.05 -9.18 -14.74
CA GLU A 202 -16.06 -10.27 -14.59
C GLU A 202 -16.54 -11.37 -13.62
N LEU A 203 -17.32 -10.99 -12.60
CA LEU A 203 -17.89 -11.89 -11.60
C LEU A 203 -19.27 -12.46 -12.01
N GLY A 204 -19.76 -12.17 -13.22
CA GLY A 204 -21.00 -12.73 -13.78
C GLY A 204 -22.25 -11.85 -13.65
N GLY A 205 -22.09 -10.61 -13.22
CA GLY A 205 -23.17 -9.64 -13.09
C GLY A 205 -23.78 -9.22 -14.42
N LYS A 206 -25.12 -9.17 -14.48
CA LYS A 206 -25.88 -8.80 -15.68
C LYS A 206 -26.46 -7.40 -15.59
N THR A 207 -27.14 -7.13 -14.48
CA THR A 207 -27.80 -5.84 -14.21
C THR A 207 -27.24 -5.29 -12.90
N PRO A 208 -26.62 -4.10 -12.90
CA PRO A 208 -26.15 -3.46 -11.68
C PRO A 208 -27.28 -3.25 -10.67
N PRO A 209 -26.98 -3.24 -9.37
CA PRO A 209 -27.98 -2.97 -8.33
C PRO A 209 -28.50 -1.54 -8.43
N ALA A 210 -29.69 -1.31 -7.86
CA ALA A 210 -30.20 0.04 -7.71
C ALA A 210 -29.27 0.87 -6.81
N PRO A 211 -28.95 2.13 -7.17
CA PRO A 211 -28.19 3.02 -6.31
C PRO A 211 -28.89 3.23 -4.97
N LEU A 212 -28.11 3.44 -3.91
CA LEU A 212 -28.67 3.97 -2.67
C LEU A 212 -29.20 5.38 -2.93
N VAL A 213 -30.44 5.63 -2.51
CA VAL A 213 -30.98 6.98 -2.49
C VAL A 213 -30.24 7.74 -1.41
N VAL A 214 -29.29 8.59 -1.81
CA VAL A 214 -28.60 9.48 -0.89
C VAL A 214 -29.58 10.58 -0.49
N THR A 215 -30.37 10.35 0.55
CA THR A 215 -31.02 11.45 1.26
C THR A 215 -29.93 12.17 2.02
N GLN A 216 -29.48 13.33 1.52
CA GLN A 216 -28.49 14.16 2.22
C GLN A 216 -28.97 14.45 3.66
N PRO A 217 -28.19 14.12 4.71
CA PRO A 217 -28.49 14.59 6.05
C PRO A 217 -28.18 16.09 6.14
N THR A 218 -29.22 16.90 6.35
CA THR A 218 -29.12 18.36 6.56
C THR A 218 -28.73 18.74 8.00
N ALA A 219 -27.94 17.92 8.71
CA ALA A 219 -27.59 18.17 10.11
C ALA A 219 -26.07 18.09 10.34
N PRO A 220 -25.48 18.99 11.16
CA PRO A 220 -24.04 19.00 11.42
C PRO A 220 -23.61 17.73 12.14
N VAL A 221 -22.54 17.11 11.66
CA VAL A 221 -21.93 15.93 12.30
C VAL A 221 -21.22 16.39 13.57
N GLU A 222 -21.86 16.20 14.73
CA GLU A 222 -21.17 16.25 16.02
C GLU A 222 -20.30 15.00 16.20
N ALA A 223 -19.06 15.23 16.62
CA ALA A 223 -18.00 14.24 16.73
C ALA A 223 -18.33 13.12 17.73
N ILE A 224 -18.40 11.88 17.24
CA ILE A 224 -18.49 10.69 18.10
C ILE A 224 -17.07 10.16 18.33
N ASN A 225 -16.35 10.75 19.28
CA ASN A 225 -15.14 10.17 19.85
C ASN A 225 -15.49 9.48 21.18
N SER A 226 -15.57 8.14 21.19
CA SER A 226 -15.39 7.33 22.40
C SER A 226 -14.95 5.90 22.04
N PRO A 227 -13.96 5.33 22.75
CA PRO A 227 -13.37 4.05 22.39
C PRO A 227 -14.18 2.86 22.93
N VAL A 228 -14.58 1.95 22.04
CA VAL A 228 -15.11 0.64 22.42
C VAL A 228 -13.94 -0.28 22.78
N LYS A 229 -13.83 -0.65 24.05
CA LYS A 229 -12.95 -1.75 24.53
C LYS A 229 -13.46 -3.07 23.93
N GLN A 230 -12.62 -3.77 23.18
CA GLN A 230 -12.89 -5.16 22.78
C GLN A 230 -12.00 -6.11 23.57
N GLU A 231 -12.64 -7.03 24.29
CA GLU A 231 -12.01 -8.16 24.96
C GLU A 231 -11.89 -9.34 23.97
N PRO A 232 -10.75 -10.05 23.89
CA PRO A 232 -10.53 -11.07 22.87
C PRO A 232 -11.25 -12.40 23.19
N PRO A 233 -11.85 -13.08 22.19
CA PRO A 233 -12.40 -14.41 22.38
C PRO A 233 -11.29 -15.46 22.55
N GLN A 234 -11.38 -16.26 23.61
CA GLN A 234 -10.50 -17.40 23.86
C GLN A 234 -10.75 -18.52 22.83
N LEU A 235 -9.69 -19.00 22.18
CA LEU A 235 -9.73 -20.20 21.34
C LEU A 235 -8.95 -21.33 22.02
N GLY A 236 -9.64 -22.46 22.19
CA GLY A 236 -9.17 -23.65 22.90
C GLY A 236 -7.93 -24.30 22.30
N ARG A 237 -7.15 -24.87 23.21
CA ARG A 237 -5.86 -25.56 23.01
C ARG A 237 -6.09 -26.97 22.46
N ALA A 238 -5.39 -27.33 21.39
CA ALA A 238 -5.15 -28.73 21.01
C ALA A 238 -3.68 -28.94 20.67
N THR A 239 -3.16 -30.08 21.10
CA THR A 239 -1.76 -30.42 21.38
C THR A 239 -1.03 -31.05 20.20
N ASN A 240 0.30 -30.89 20.23
CA ASN A 240 1.31 -31.43 19.31
C ASN A 240 1.23 -32.95 19.07
N SER A 241 1.55 -33.38 17.85
CA SER A 241 2.56 -34.42 17.62
C SER A 241 3.03 -34.47 16.14
N SER A 242 4.34 -34.63 15.99
CA SER A 242 5.12 -35.10 14.82
C SER A 242 6.24 -35.97 15.41
N PRO A 243 7.04 -36.78 14.67
CA PRO A 243 7.26 -36.81 13.21
C PRO A 243 7.36 -38.25 12.61
N SER A 244 7.57 -38.39 11.29
CA SER A 244 8.77 -39.07 10.72
C SER A 244 8.73 -39.27 9.19
N GLU A 245 9.88 -38.93 8.59
CA GLU A 245 10.63 -39.44 7.42
C GLU A 245 10.01 -39.91 6.07
N ALA A 246 10.73 -39.51 5.02
CA ALA A 246 10.60 -39.84 3.60
C ALA A 246 11.24 -41.21 3.24
N PRO A 247 11.18 -41.65 1.96
CA PRO A 247 12.31 -41.34 1.07
C PRO A 247 11.95 -41.07 -0.41
N ALA A 248 13.00 -40.72 -1.16
CA ALA A 248 13.06 -40.12 -2.49
C ALA A 248 12.72 -41.03 -3.68
N SER A 249 12.40 -40.41 -4.83
CA SER A 249 12.69 -40.95 -6.17
C SER A 249 12.77 -39.84 -7.23
N SER A 250 13.42 -40.18 -8.34
CA SER A 250 14.24 -39.40 -9.28
C SER A 250 13.51 -38.74 -10.48
N THR A 251 14.28 -37.89 -11.16
CA THR A 251 14.05 -36.98 -12.32
C THR A 251 13.55 -37.64 -13.62
N PRO A 252 13.09 -36.86 -14.64
CA PRO A 252 14.01 -36.26 -15.63
C PRO A 252 13.71 -34.81 -16.07
N GLU A 253 14.76 -34.17 -16.57
CA GLU A 253 14.84 -32.86 -17.22
C GLU A 253 13.86 -32.70 -18.41
N THR A 254 13.30 -31.49 -18.57
CA THR A 254 12.90 -30.99 -19.90
C THR A 254 13.10 -29.48 -20.00
N SER A 255 14.05 -29.13 -20.89
CA SER A 255 14.09 -28.00 -21.82
C SER A 255 13.55 -26.63 -21.38
N GLN A 256 14.47 -25.73 -21.11
CA GLN A 256 14.25 -24.30 -20.94
C GLN A 256 13.72 -23.67 -22.24
N LYS A 257 12.45 -23.25 -22.23
CA LYS A 257 11.94 -22.30 -23.22
C LYS A 257 12.03 -20.90 -22.62
N GLN A 258 12.97 -20.13 -23.14
CA GLN A 258 13.23 -18.74 -22.80
C GLN A 258 12.03 -17.89 -23.22
N THR A 259 11.04 -17.74 -22.34
CA THR A 259 9.94 -16.79 -22.53
C THR A 259 10.36 -15.45 -21.97
N THR A 260 10.42 -14.46 -22.87
CA THR A 260 10.68 -13.05 -22.61
C THR A 260 9.88 -12.57 -21.40
N GLN A 261 10.57 -11.99 -20.41
CA GLN A 261 9.92 -11.37 -19.26
C GLN A 261 8.98 -10.27 -19.74
N PRO A 262 7.68 -10.29 -19.37
CA PRO A 262 6.74 -9.27 -19.79
C PRO A 262 7.14 -7.91 -19.21
N LYS A 263 7.07 -6.86 -20.05
CA LYS A 263 7.37 -5.48 -19.67
C LYS A 263 6.53 -5.06 -18.46
N ILE A 264 7.18 -4.48 -17.46
CA ILE A 264 6.54 -3.86 -16.29
C ILE A 264 5.58 -2.78 -16.81
N GLY A 265 4.30 -2.87 -16.43
CA GLY A 265 3.22 -1.99 -16.92
C GLY A 265 2.26 -2.60 -17.95
N SER A 266 2.40 -3.88 -18.32
CA SER A 266 1.41 -4.59 -19.16
C SER A 266 0.22 -5.11 -18.33
N PRO A 267 -1.01 -5.17 -18.87
CA PRO A 267 -2.17 -5.84 -18.27
C PRO A 267 -1.94 -7.31 -17.91
N SER A 268 -0.90 -7.94 -18.48
CA SER A 268 -0.50 -9.32 -18.21
C SER A 268 0.57 -9.49 -17.12
N ASN A 269 1.04 -8.41 -16.48
CA ASN A 269 1.88 -8.51 -15.29
C ASN A 269 0.97 -8.73 -14.06
N PRO A 270 1.08 -9.85 -13.31
CA PRO A 270 0.24 -10.13 -12.15
C PRO A 270 0.27 -9.03 -11.08
N TRP A 271 1.32 -8.20 -11.09
CA TRP A 271 1.60 -7.19 -10.07
C TRP A 271 1.43 -5.74 -10.55
N CYS A 272 1.00 -5.51 -11.81
CA CYS A 272 0.55 -4.21 -12.33
C CYS A 272 -0.98 -4.14 -12.54
N ARG A 273 -1.76 -4.98 -11.84
CA ARG A 273 -3.23 -4.84 -11.73
C ARG A 273 -3.66 -3.64 -10.84
N PHE A 274 -2.68 -2.93 -10.28
CA PHE A 274 -2.83 -1.89 -9.25
C PHE A 274 -2.19 -0.54 -9.62
N CYS A 275 -2.15 -0.17 -10.90
CA CYS A 275 -2.16 1.27 -11.20
C CYS A 275 -3.56 1.75 -10.77
N THR A 276 -3.65 2.39 -9.62
CA THR A 276 -4.76 3.31 -9.39
C THR A 276 -4.71 4.30 -10.54
N ASP A 277 -5.79 4.42 -11.29
CA ASP A 277 -6.06 5.69 -11.96
C ASP A 277 -6.19 6.68 -10.80
N ILE A 278 -5.06 7.30 -10.41
CA ILE A 278 -5.12 8.51 -9.61
C ILE A 278 -5.68 9.51 -10.61
N GLU A 279 -7.01 9.53 -10.73
CA GLU A 279 -7.67 10.66 -11.37
C GLU A 279 -7.19 11.88 -10.58
N ASP A 280 -6.42 12.72 -11.27
CA ASP A 280 -6.08 14.08 -10.87
C ASP A 280 -7.38 14.85 -10.64
N LYS A 281 -8.08 14.59 -9.53
CA LYS A 281 -9.10 15.48 -8.99
C LYS A 281 -8.43 16.45 -8.04
N LEU A 282 -7.38 17.11 -8.53
CA LEU A 282 -7.10 18.46 -8.07
C LEU A 282 -8.03 19.36 -8.88
N PRO A 283 -8.88 20.20 -8.25
CA PRO A 283 -9.54 21.27 -8.96
C PRO A 283 -8.46 22.24 -9.45
N VAL A 284 -8.02 22.07 -10.70
CA VAL A 284 -7.29 23.12 -11.42
C VAL A 284 -8.36 24.11 -11.87
N GLU A 285 -8.79 24.98 -10.96
CA GLU A 285 -9.47 26.19 -11.39
C GLU A 285 -8.44 27.10 -12.04
N ASN A 286 -8.45 27.12 -13.37
CA ASN A 286 -7.80 28.15 -14.16
C ASN A 286 -8.40 29.52 -13.80
N LYS A 287 -7.58 30.41 -13.25
CA LYS A 287 -7.72 31.86 -13.38
C LYS A 287 -6.36 32.48 -13.66
#